data_AF-A0A9D2PKU2-F1
#
_entry.id   AF-A0A9D2PKU2-F1
#
_cell.length_a   1.000
_cell.length_b   1.000
_cell.length_c   1.000
_cell.angle_alpha   90.00
_cell.angle_beta   90.00
_cell.angle_gamma   90.00
#
_symmetry.space_group_name_H-M   'P 1'
#
loop_
_entity.id
_entity.type
_entity.pdbx_description
1 polymer ?
#
loop_
_entity_poly.entity_id
_entity_poly.type
_entity_poly.pdbx_seq_one_letter_code
_entity_poly.pdbx_strand_id
1 'polypeptide(L)'
;MEKLKRYLVFFIGLYINSLGVAMITKAALGTSPISSIPYVLSLQFPFSLGEFTIFFSLFLILLQLFILRRNFHLEHLLQIPISILFGYFIDISMILLNFVNPELYLMKIVYLLIGCLVLGFGVYTEVLANVAMLPGESFVRAIVTVWHTEFGITKVCFDASMTIAAAVLSIVFFRQLNGVREGTIIAALLVGFIARQFGRILSPLESKLFPAVQTEETVSEPAVSGIPSPKDAIFEGESKIIRALARGGNCVIMGRCADYILKDDFPCFRVFLQAPSDYRIRRIAKTEHLSKEEAAAKIRRMNQKRADYYHYYTHRLWGIAGNYHLTLDTSLGRDYVLNSITHGFWQYQETAFSRESH
;
A
#
# COMPACT_ATOMS: atom_id res chain seq x y z
N MET A 1 -9.77 -18.70 15.94
CA MET A 1 -8.97 -18.00 16.99
C MET A 1 -8.07 -16.90 16.43
N GLU A 2 -7.45 -17.07 15.26
CA GLU A 2 -6.56 -16.03 14.68
C GLU A 2 -7.28 -14.72 14.35
N LYS A 3 -8.48 -14.76 13.74
CA LYS A 3 -9.29 -13.55 13.50
C LYS A 3 -9.56 -12.77 14.79
N LEU A 4 -9.98 -13.46 15.86
CA LEU A 4 -10.22 -12.81 17.16
C LEU A 4 -8.95 -12.13 17.70
N LYS A 5 -7.78 -12.79 17.60
CA LYS A 5 -6.50 -12.19 17.98
C LYS A 5 -6.20 -10.92 17.17
N ARG A 6 -6.41 -10.94 15.85
CA ARG A 6 -6.22 -9.77 14.98
C ARG A 6 -7.14 -8.62 15.40
N TYR A 7 -8.42 -8.88 15.66
CA TYR A 7 -9.34 -7.85 16.16
C TYR A 7 -8.92 -7.30 17.53
N LEU A 8 -8.44 -8.14 18.45
CA LEU A 8 -7.92 -7.68 19.74
C LEU A 8 -6.69 -6.77 19.58
N VAL A 9 -5.72 -7.17 18.75
CA VAL A 9 -4.54 -6.35 18.44
C VAL A 9 -4.96 -5.04 17.76
N PHE A 10 -5.95 -5.09 16.85
CA PHE A 10 -6.49 -3.90 16.20
C PHE A 10 -7.09 -2.92 17.22
N PHE A 11 -7.93 -3.39 18.14
CA PHE A 11 -8.54 -2.52 19.16
C PHE A 11 -7.51 -1.95 20.14
N ILE A 12 -6.47 -2.73 20.49
CA ILE A 12 -5.33 -2.23 21.26
C ILE A 12 -4.61 -1.12 20.48
N GLY A 13 -4.28 -1.35 19.22
CA GLY A 13 -3.66 -0.35 18.34
C GLY A 13 -4.52 0.91 18.22
N LEU A 14 -5.83 0.76 18.06
CA LEU A 14 -6.80 1.85 17.96
C LEU A 14 -6.81 2.73 19.21
N TYR A 15 -6.75 2.14 20.41
CA TYR A 15 -6.65 2.88 21.67
C TYR A 15 -5.27 3.55 21.85
N ILE A 16 -4.19 2.90 21.44
CA ILE A 16 -2.84 3.51 21.46
C ILE A 16 -2.80 4.73 20.53
N ASN A 17 -3.43 4.64 19.35
CA ASN A 17 -3.56 5.76 18.43
C ASN A 17 -4.28 6.95 19.06
N SER A 18 -5.42 6.71 19.73
CA SER A 18 -6.16 7.78 20.38
C SER A 18 -5.36 8.44 21.51
N LEU A 19 -4.60 7.64 22.26
CA LEU A 19 -3.71 8.12 23.31
C LEU A 19 -2.58 9.00 22.73
N GLY A 20 -2.00 8.58 21.61
CA GLY A 20 -0.99 9.35 20.87
C GLY A 20 -1.55 10.69 20.36
N VAL A 21 -2.73 10.69 19.74
CA VAL A 21 -3.42 11.91 19.30
C VAL A 21 -3.70 12.85 20.47
N ALA A 22 -4.19 12.33 21.59
CA ALA A 22 -4.49 13.11 22.78
C ALA A 22 -3.21 13.73 23.39
N MET A 23 -2.11 12.97 23.51
CA MET A 23 -0.81 13.50 23.98
C MET A 23 -0.27 14.62 23.10
N ILE A 24 -0.26 14.43 21.78
CA ILE A 24 0.20 15.46 20.84
C ILE A 24 -0.65 16.73 21.01
N THR A 25 -1.97 16.58 21.11
CA THR A 25 -2.89 17.71 21.26
C THR A 25 -2.68 18.45 22.59
N LYS A 26 -2.51 17.71 23.70
CA LYS A 26 -2.21 18.25 25.03
C LYS A 26 -0.84 18.92 25.12
N ALA A 27 0.10 18.62 24.21
CA ALA A 27 1.37 19.33 24.11
C ALA A 27 1.22 20.81 23.71
N ALA A 28 0.04 21.24 23.25
CA ALA A 28 -0.29 22.64 22.93
C ALA A 28 0.59 23.29 21.83
N LEU A 29 1.23 22.47 20.99
CA LEU A 29 1.97 22.88 19.78
C LEU A 29 1.25 22.48 18.49
N GLY A 30 -0.03 22.13 18.58
CA GLY A 30 -0.83 21.62 17.46
C GLY A 30 -1.29 20.20 17.71
N THR A 31 -1.78 19.54 16.66
CA THR A 31 -2.21 18.13 16.68
C THR A 31 -1.73 17.38 15.43
N SER A 32 -2.09 16.11 15.27
CA SER A 32 -1.79 15.35 14.05
C SER A 32 -2.49 15.96 12.82
N PRO A 33 -1.97 15.82 11.59
CA PRO A 33 -2.59 16.40 10.39
C PRO A 33 -4.05 15.99 10.19
N ILE A 34 -4.38 14.72 10.45
CA ILE A 34 -5.74 14.20 10.28
C ILE A 34 -6.72 14.75 11.33
N SER A 35 -6.24 14.98 12.56
CA SER A 35 -7.05 15.52 13.66
C SER A 35 -7.06 17.05 13.68
N SER A 36 -6.34 17.73 12.77
CA SER A 36 -6.21 19.18 12.76
C SER A 36 -7.53 19.89 12.49
N ILE A 37 -8.32 19.42 11.52
CA ILE A 37 -9.65 19.99 11.24
C ILE A 37 -10.61 19.74 12.43
N PRO A 38 -10.77 18.49 12.93
CA PRO A 38 -11.57 18.23 14.12
C PRO A 38 -11.18 19.09 15.33
N TYR A 39 -9.88 19.27 15.57
CA TYR A 39 -9.41 20.01 16.73
C TYR A 39 -9.74 21.50 16.64
N VAL A 40 -9.48 22.14 15.51
CA VAL A 40 -9.83 23.56 15.30
C VAL A 40 -11.33 23.78 15.48
N LEU A 41 -12.17 22.87 15.00
CA LEU A 41 -13.62 22.95 15.18
C LEU A 41 -14.03 22.75 16.65
N SER A 42 -13.40 21.82 17.37
CA SER A 42 -13.67 21.58 18.80
C SER A 42 -13.34 22.77 19.71
N LEU A 43 -12.47 23.68 19.25
CA LEU A 43 -12.16 24.92 19.99
C LEU A 43 -13.25 25.98 19.87
N GLN A 44 -14.09 25.93 18.82
CA GLN A 44 -15.11 26.95 18.53
C GLN A 44 -16.53 26.48 18.89
N PHE A 45 -16.80 25.19 18.76
CA PHE A 45 -18.14 24.60 18.90
C PHE A 45 -18.22 23.72 20.15
N PRO A 46 -19.43 23.44 20.68
CA PRO A 46 -19.61 22.73 21.94
C PRO A 46 -19.32 21.22 21.87
N PHE A 47 -18.84 20.71 20.74
CA PHE A 47 -18.54 19.29 20.56
C PHE A 47 -17.06 19.01 20.86
N SER A 48 -16.79 17.83 21.39
CA SER A 48 -15.45 17.37 21.75
C SER A 48 -14.57 17.13 20.52
N LEU A 49 -13.27 16.94 20.76
CA LEU A 49 -12.34 16.51 19.72
C LEU A 49 -12.74 15.13 19.15
N GLY A 50 -13.16 14.20 20.01
CA GLY A 50 -13.63 12.88 19.60
C GLY A 50 -14.88 12.96 18.72
N GLU A 51 -15.89 13.74 19.11
CA GLU A 51 -17.12 13.92 18.34
C GLU A 51 -16.86 14.53 16.96
N PHE A 52 -16.05 15.59 16.88
CA PHE A 52 -15.64 16.14 15.58
C PHE A 52 -14.81 15.18 14.76
N THR A 53 -14.00 14.31 15.40
CA THR A 53 -13.26 13.26 14.69
C THR A 53 -14.21 12.23 14.08
N ILE A 54 -15.31 11.89 14.77
CA ILE A 54 -16.37 11.03 14.22
C ILE A 54 -17.04 11.70 13.03
N PHE A 55 -17.48 12.96 13.17
CA PHE A 55 -18.13 13.69 12.08
C PHE A 55 -17.24 13.82 10.84
N PHE A 56 -15.96 14.16 11.04
CA PHE A 56 -15.00 14.26 9.96
C PHE A 56 -14.72 12.90 9.32
N SER A 57 -14.64 11.83 10.12
CA SER A 57 -14.49 10.46 9.61
C SER A 57 -15.66 10.03 8.74
N LEU A 58 -16.90 10.30 9.18
CA LEU A 58 -18.10 10.02 8.39
C LEU A 58 -18.12 10.82 7.08
N PHE A 59 -17.66 12.08 7.12
CA PHE A 59 -17.49 12.90 5.92
C PHE A 59 -16.48 12.29 4.94
N LEU A 60 -15.32 11.81 5.40
CA LEU A 60 -14.34 11.14 4.54
C LEU A 60 -14.89 9.84 3.92
N ILE A 61 -15.65 9.06 4.69
CA ILE A 61 -16.31 7.83 4.20
C ILE A 61 -17.34 8.19 3.10
N LEU A 62 -18.10 9.27 3.29
CA LEU A 62 -19.04 9.77 2.29
C LEU A 62 -18.32 10.24 1.01
N LEU A 63 -17.21 10.96 1.13
CA LEU A 63 -16.40 11.30 -0.05
C LEU A 63 -15.81 10.05 -0.74
N GLN A 64 -15.37 9.07 0.04
CA GLN A 64 -14.90 7.79 -0.49
C GLN A 64 -15.99 7.08 -1.31
N LEU A 65 -17.25 7.11 -0.85
CA LEU A 65 -18.40 6.58 -1.59
C LEU A 65 -18.56 7.27 -2.96
N PHE A 66 -18.43 8.60 -3.02
CA PHE A 66 -18.51 9.36 -4.27
C PHE A 66 -17.34 9.09 -5.23
N ILE A 67 -16.14 8.86 -4.69
CA ILE A 67 -14.91 8.58 -5.47
C ILE A 67 -14.96 7.16 -6.04
N LEU A 68 -15.26 6.16 -5.21
CA LEU A 68 -15.25 4.75 -5.62
C LEU A 68 -16.50 4.34 -6.40
N ARG A 69 -17.65 5.02 -6.20
CA ARG A 69 -18.93 4.75 -6.86
C ARG A 69 -19.29 3.25 -6.81
N ARG A 70 -19.24 2.55 -7.96
CA ARG A 70 -19.58 1.13 -8.10
C ARG A 70 -18.53 0.18 -7.52
N ASN A 71 -17.33 0.67 -7.19
CA ASN A 71 -16.28 -0.11 -6.54
C ASN A 71 -16.31 -0.03 -5.00
N PHE A 72 -17.38 0.53 -4.42
CA PHE A 72 -17.52 0.63 -2.97
C PHE A 72 -18.01 -0.71 -2.39
N HIS A 73 -17.11 -1.44 -1.73
CA HIS A 73 -17.43 -2.73 -1.11
C HIS A 73 -17.95 -2.53 0.32
N LEU A 74 -18.77 -3.46 0.81
CA LEU A 74 -19.36 -3.42 2.16
C LEU A 74 -18.31 -3.38 3.28
N GLU A 75 -17.09 -3.84 3.03
CA GLU A 75 -15.97 -3.77 3.97
C GLU A 75 -15.64 -2.33 4.38
N HIS A 76 -15.85 -1.34 3.51
CA HIS A 76 -15.64 0.07 3.85
C HIS A 76 -16.64 0.58 4.90
N LEU A 77 -17.78 -0.09 5.07
CA LEU A 77 -18.79 0.27 6.07
C LEU A 77 -18.31 -0.05 7.49
N LEU A 78 -17.36 -0.98 7.65
CA LEU A 78 -16.74 -1.30 8.94
C LEU A 78 -15.98 -0.10 9.53
N GLN A 79 -15.61 0.88 8.70
CA GLN A 79 -15.00 2.13 9.15
C GLN A 79 -15.94 2.95 10.04
N ILE A 80 -17.26 2.85 9.87
CA ILE A 80 -18.24 3.61 10.68
C ILE A 80 -18.16 3.24 12.16
N PRO A 81 -18.38 1.97 12.58
CA PRO A 81 -18.28 1.61 14.00
C PRO A 81 -16.88 1.82 14.57
N ILE A 82 -15.83 1.61 13.75
CA ILE A 82 -14.44 1.87 14.16
C ILE A 82 -14.21 3.36 14.43
N SER A 83 -14.73 4.24 13.58
CA SER A 83 -14.59 5.69 13.75
C SER A 83 -15.30 6.20 15.00
N ILE A 84 -16.51 5.67 15.27
CA ILE A 84 -17.26 5.97 16.48
C ILE A 84 -16.45 5.57 17.73
N LEU A 85 -15.94 4.33 17.74
CA LEU A 85 -15.13 3.85 18.85
C LEU A 85 -13.84 4.68 19.02
N PHE A 86 -13.16 5.00 17.91
CA PHE A 86 -11.95 5.80 17.92
C PHE A 86 -12.19 7.20 18.49
N GLY A 87 -13.29 7.86 18.11
CA GLY A 87 -13.69 9.15 18.67
C GLY A 87 -13.88 9.10 20.19
N TYR A 88 -14.61 8.11 20.70
CA TYR A 88 -14.77 7.94 22.15
C TYR A 88 -13.45 7.64 22.85
N PHE A 89 -12.56 6.85 22.25
CA PHE A 89 -11.23 6.61 22.80
C PHE A 89 -10.36 7.88 22.84
N ILE A 90 -10.51 8.80 21.88
CA ILE A 90 -9.84 10.11 21.93
C ILE A 90 -10.32 10.89 23.15
N ASP A 91 -11.62 11.00 23.37
CA ASP A 91 -12.16 11.76 24.50
C ASP A 91 -11.76 11.14 25.85
N ILE A 92 -11.82 9.82 25.97
CA ILE A 92 -11.32 9.10 27.15
C ILE A 92 -9.84 9.40 27.36
N SER A 93 -9.04 9.38 26.30
CA SER A 93 -7.60 9.68 26.38
C SER A 93 -7.33 11.14 26.76
N MET A 94 -8.14 12.07 26.28
CA MET A 94 -8.05 13.50 26.61
C MET A 94 -8.39 13.76 28.09
N ILE A 95 -9.36 13.02 28.65
CA ILE A 95 -9.71 13.04 30.07
C ILE A 95 -8.60 12.39 30.90
N LEU A 96 -8.10 11.23 30.48
CA LEU A 96 -7.03 10.52 31.17
C LEU A 96 -5.77 11.38 31.29
N LEU A 97 -5.44 12.12 30.23
CA LEU A 97 -4.29 13.02 30.17
C LEU A 97 -4.60 14.44 30.64
N ASN A 98 -5.66 14.64 31.42
CA ASN A 98 -6.02 15.99 31.88
C ASN A 98 -4.95 16.60 32.81
N PHE A 99 -4.15 15.76 33.48
CA PHE A 99 -3.02 16.20 34.29
C PHE A 99 -1.83 16.72 33.45
N VAL A 100 -1.81 16.49 32.14
CA VAL A 100 -0.74 16.95 31.24
C VAL A 100 -1.04 18.39 30.82
N ASN A 101 -0.33 19.34 31.44
CA ASN A 101 -0.37 20.76 31.08
C ASN A 101 1.06 21.35 31.05
N PRO A 102 1.79 21.17 29.94
CA PRO A 102 3.15 21.67 29.82
C PRO A 102 3.19 23.20 29.67
N GLU A 103 3.74 23.89 30.68
CA GLU A 103 3.91 25.35 30.66
C GLU A 103 5.16 25.76 29.85
N LEU A 104 6.29 25.10 30.11
CA LEU A 104 7.56 25.36 29.44
C LEU A 104 7.55 24.85 27.99
N TYR A 105 8.06 25.66 27.07
CA TYR A 105 8.12 25.29 25.65
C TYR A 105 8.92 24.00 25.40
N LEU A 106 10.00 23.77 26.16
CA LEU A 106 10.76 22.52 26.08
C LEU A 106 9.91 21.30 26.46
N MET A 107 9.09 21.41 27.51
CA MET A 107 8.18 20.34 27.91
C MET A 107 7.14 20.06 26.82
N LYS A 108 6.63 21.12 26.17
CA LYS A 108 5.72 20.95 25.03
C LYS A 108 6.34 20.13 23.90
N ILE A 109 7.61 20.38 23.55
CA ILE A 109 8.33 19.57 22.56
C ILE A 109 8.48 18.12 23.04
N VAL A 110 8.84 17.90 24.30
CA VAL A 110 9.00 16.54 24.86
C VAL A 110 7.68 15.76 24.79
N TYR A 111 6.57 16.34 25.23
CA TYR A 111 5.25 15.70 25.14
C TYR A 111 4.82 15.45 23.70
N LEU A 112 5.11 16.38 22.78
CA LEU A 112 4.88 16.20 21.35
C LEU A 112 5.65 14.98 20.81
N LEU A 113 6.94 14.86 21.13
CA LEU A 113 7.77 13.75 20.67
C LEU A 113 7.33 12.40 21.26
N ILE A 114 7.00 12.37 22.56
CA ILE A 114 6.43 11.18 23.22
C ILE A 114 5.11 10.80 22.55
N GLY A 115 4.23 11.78 22.30
CA GLY A 115 2.97 11.58 21.59
C GLY A 115 3.19 11.03 20.17
N CYS A 116 4.19 11.52 19.43
CA CYS A 116 4.55 11.01 18.11
C CYS A 116 5.06 9.56 18.16
N LEU A 117 5.82 9.20 19.20
CA LEU A 117 6.28 7.83 19.42
C LEU A 117 5.11 6.88 19.71
N VAL A 118 4.21 7.28 20.61
CA VAL A 118 3.03 6.51 20.98
C VAL A 118 2.10 6.35 19.77
N LEU A 119 1.82 7.44 19.05
CA LEU A 119 1.00 7.40 17.85
C LEU A 119 1.65 6.53 16.76
N GLY A 120 2.95 6.66 16.53
CA GLY A 120 3.66 5.82 15.56
C GLY A 120 3.62 4.32 15.90
N PHE A 121 3.72 3.97 17.19
CA PHE A 121 3.56 2.59 17.65
C PHE A 121 2.11 2.09 17.52
N GLY A 122 1.13 2.96 17.78
CA GLY A 122 -0.28 2.66 17.58
C GLY A 122 -0.59 2.36 16.11
N VAL A 123 -0.11 3.20 15.19
CA VAL A 123 -0.28 3.03 13.73
C VAL A 123 0.37 1.72 13.29
N TYR A 124 1.58 1.41 13.77
CA TYR A 124 2.20 0.11 13.52
C TYR A 124 1.32 -1.06 14.01
N THR A 125 0.81 -0.99 15.24
CA THR A 125 0.01 -2.07 15.84
C THR A 125 -1.33 -2.27 15.12
N GLU A 126 -1.97 -1.17 14.71
CA GLU A 126 -3.19 -1.19 13.88
C GLU A 126 -2.92 -1.87 12.53
N VAL A 127 -1.86 -1.46 11.83
CA VAL A 127 -1.48 -2.02 10.53
C VAL A 127 -1.11 -3.50 10.66
N LEU A 128 -0.38 -3.87 11.72
CA LEU A 128 -0.01 -5.25 12.05
C LEU A 128 -1.24 -6.15 12.23
N ALA A 129 -2.30 -5.62 12.83
CA ALA A 129 -3.53 -6.37 13.04
C ALA A 129 -4.22 -6.75 11.73
N ASN A 130 -4.11 -5.88 10.71
CA ASN A 130 -4.64 -6.09 9.37
C ASN A 130 -6.14 -6.47 9.35
N VAL A 131 -6.93 -5.68 10.08
CA VAL A 131 -8.38 -5.88 10.20
C VAL A 131 -9.15 -4.87 9.38
N ALA A 132 -8.81 -3.59 9.56
CA ALA A 132 -9.43 -2.46 8.90
C ALA A 132 -8.41 -1.31 8.83
N MET A 133 -8.71 -0.30 8.01
CA MET A 133 -7.92 0.92 7.91
C MET A 133 -8.76 2.09 8.43
N LEU A 134 -8.13 3.02 9.14
CA LEU A 134 -8.77 4.29 9.54
C LEU A 134 -9.26 5.10 8.32
N PRO A 135 -10.29 5.95 8.49
CA PRO A 135 -10.91 6.71 7.40
C PRO A 135 -9.97 7.55 6.54
N GLY A 136 -8.98 8.21 7.15
CA GLY A 136 -8.02 9.02 6.41
C GLY A 136 -7.14 8.18 5.47
N GLU A 137 -6.68 7.02 5.92
CA GLU A 137 -5.87 6.11 5.09
C GLU A 137 -6.73 5.47 4.00
N SER A 138 -7.94 5.06 4.35
CA SER A 138 -8.93 4.52 3.40
C SER A 138 -9.28 5.52 2.30
N PHE A 139 -9.44 6.81 2.65
CA PHE A 139 -9.70 7.87 1.70
C PHE A 139 -8.52 8.10 0.74
N VAL A 140 -7.29 8.19 1.25
CA VAL A 140 -6.08 8.31 0.41
C VAL A 140 -5.95 7.11 -0.52
N ARG A 141 -6.22 5.89 -0.03
CA ARG A 141 -6.21 4.68 -0.85
C ARG A 141 -7.28 4.71 -1.94
N ALA A 142 -8.46 5.25 -1.64
CA ALA A 142 -9.51 5.44 -2.64
C ALA A 142 -9.06 6.39 -3.76
N ILE A 143 -8.39 7.49 -3.42
CA ILE A 143 -7.81 8.41 -4.41
C ILE A 143 -6.78 7.68 -5.28
N VAL A 144 -5.81 7.02 -4.65
CA VAL A 144 -4.76 6.25 -5.35
C VAL A 144 -5.35 5.21 -6.30
N THR A 145 -6.44 4.55 -5.89
CA THR A 145 -7.08 3.51 -6.69
C THR A 145 -7.74 4.09 -7.94
N VAL A 146 -8.38 5.25 -7.85
CA VAL A 146 -9.11 5.89 -8.96
C VAL A 146 -8.20 6.68 -9.88
N TRP A 147 -7.27 7.46 -9.32
CA TRP A 147 -6.38 8.35 -10.09
C TRP A 147 -5.02 7.73 -10.41
N HIS A 148 -4.73 6.52 -9.92
CA HIS A 148 -3.49 5.79 -10.18
C HIS A 148 -2.20 6.57 -9.82
N THR A 149 -2.28 7.35 -8.75
CA THR A 149 -1.14 8.09 -8.17
C THR A 149 -0.36 7.23 -7.18
N GLU A 150 0.83 7.66 -6.78
CA GLU A 150 1.61 6.98 -5.75
C GLU A 150 1.01 7.21 -4.35
N PHE A 151 0.94 6.16 -3.52
CA PHE A 151 0.35 6.25 -2.17
C PHE A 151 1.08 7.26 -1.28
N GLY A 152 2.41 7.21 -1.26
CA GLY A 152 3.22 8.11 -0.43
C GLY A 152 2.98 9.57 -0.78
N ILE A 153 3.06 9.93 -2.07
CA ILE A 153 2.83 11.31 -2.53
C ILE A 153 1.39 11.74 -2.23
N THR A 154 0.40 10.89 -2.53
CA THR A 154 -1.01 11.21 -2.30
C THR A 154 -1.30 11.43 -0.82
N LYS A 155 -0.69 10.64 0.07
CA LYS A 155 -0.82 10.81 1.53
C LYS A 155 -0.25 12.15 1.99
N VAL A 156 0.95 12.50 1.53
CA VAL A 156 1.60 13.77 1.87
C VAL A 156 0.75 14.95 1.39
N CYS A 157 0.24 14.90 0.15
CA CYS A 157 -0.66 15.94 -0.38
C CYS A 157 -1.95 16.04 0.44
N PHE A 158 -2.54 14.90 0.83
CA PHE A 158 -3.75 14.88 1.66
C PHE A 158 -3.50 15.49 3.04
N ASP A 159 -2.44 15.09 3.74
CA ASP A 159 -2.09 15.63 5.06
C ASP A 159 -1.76 17.13 5.01
N ALA A 160 -1.06 17.57 3.97
CA ALA A 160 -0.79 18.99 3.72
C ALA A 160 -2.11 19.75 3.49
N SER A 161 -3.03 19.21 2.69
CA SER A 161 -4.33 19.84 2.43
C SER A 161 -5.18 19.99 3.69
N MET A 162 -5.18 18.97 4.57
CA MET A 162 -5.89 19.03 5.85
C MET A 162 -5.28 20.06 6.80
N THR A 163 -3.95 20.10 6.88
CA THR A 163 -3.23 21.06 7.73
C THR A 163 -3.49 22.50 7.27
N ILE A 164 -3.46 22.75 5.95
CA ILE A 164 -3.75 24.06 5.36
C ILE A 164 -5.21 24.44 5.62
N ALA A 165 -6.16 23.53 5.38
CA ALA A 165 -7.58 23.78 5.63
C ALA A 165 -7.85 24.11 7.10
N ALA A 166 -7.24 23.37 8.04
CA ALA A 166 -7.34 23.64 9.46
C ALA A 166 -6.73 24.99 9.84
N ALA A 167 -5.59 25.37 9.26
CA ALA A 167 -5.00 26.70 9.46
C ALA A 167 -5.91 27.82 8.95
N VAL A 168 -6.53 27.65 7.77
CA VAL A 168 -7.52 28.60 7.23
C VAL A 168 -8.73 28.72 8.15
N LEU A 169 -9.32 27.58 8.58
CA LEU A 169 -10.43 27.59 9.54
C LEU A 169 -10.07 28.30 10.84
N SER A 170 -8.85 28.08 11.33
CA SER A 170 -8.35 28.71 12.55
C SER A 170 -8.28 30.23 12.43
N ILE A 171 -7.76 30.74 11.30
CA ILE A 171 -7.72 32.18 11.02
C ILE A 171 -9.14 32.75 10.89
N VAL A 172 -10.05 32.02 10.24
CA VAL A 172 -11.45 32.47 10.03
C VAL A 172 -12.20 32.60 11.37
N PHE A 173 -12.07 31.63 12.28
CA PHE A 173 -12.80 31.65 13.55
C PHE A 173 -12.12 32.48 14.64
N PHE A 174 -10.80 32.40 14.76
CA PHE A 174 -10.06 32.96 15.90
C PHE A 174 -9.18 34.17 15.55
N ARG A 175 -9.02 34.49 14.25
CA ARG A 175 -8.07 35.51 13.74
C ARG A 175 -6.60 35.28 14.16
N GLN A 176 -6.30 34.08 14.66
CA GLN A 176 -4.99 33.62 15.10
C GLN A 176 -4.87 32.12 14.79
N LEU A 177 -3.64 31.60 14.72
CA LEU A 177 -3.38 30.18 14.50
C LEU A 177 -3.53 29.38 15.81
N ASN A 178 -4.77 29.09 16.18
CA ASN A 178 -5.12 28.17 17.25
C ASN A 178 -5.28 26.74 16.70
N GLY A 179 -4.70 25.76 17.36
CA GLY A 179 -4.86 24.35 17.04
C GLY A 179 -3.94 23.77 15.95
N VAL A 180 -3.40 24.60 15.06
CA VAL A 180 -2.39 24.19 14.06
C VAL A 180 -1.15 25.04 14.20
N ARG A 181 -0.01 24.38 14.43
CA ARG A 181 1.26 25.01 14.81
C ARG A 181 2.44 24.14 14.35
N GLU A 182 3.66 24.53 14.72
CA GLU A 182 4.90 23.83 14.42
C GLU A 182 4.87 22.33 14.79
N GLY A 183 4.16 21.97 15.86
CA GLY A 183 4.00 20.58 16.28
C GLY A 183 3.19 19.72 15.30
N THR A 184 2.27 20.30 14.54
CA THR A 184 1.54 19.58 13.49
C THR A 184 2.46 19.19 12.35
N ILE A 185 3.39 20.07 11.97
CA ILE A 185 4.40 19.79 10.93
C ILE A 185 5.36 18.71 11.43
N ILE A 186 5.84 18.84 12.67
CA ILE A 186 6.71 17.84 13.31
C ILE A 186 6.02 16.47 13.34
N ALA A 187 4.76 16.41 13.78
CA ALA A 187 3.99 15.17 13.82
C ALA A 187 3.79 14.57 12.42
N ALA A 188 3.50 15.40 11.40
CA ALA A 188 3.34 14.94 10.02
C ALA A 188 4.59 14.22 9.49
N LEU A 189 5.78 14.74 9.82
CA LEU A 189 7.06 14.18 9.36
C LEU A 189 7.50 12.97 10.19
N LEU A 190 7.30 12.99 11.51
CA LEU A 190 7.83 11.98 12.41
C LEU A 190 6.95 10.73 12.50
N VAL A 191 5.62 10.87 12.58
CA VAL A 191 4.74 9.73 12.90
C VAL A 191 4.86 8.61 11.88
N GLY A 192 4.85 8.94 10.58
CA GLY A 192 5.00 7.95 9.50
C GLY A 192 6.38 7.29 9.49
N PHE A 193 7.44 8.07 9.77
CA PHE A 193 8.79 7.53 9.88
C PHE A 193 8.92 6.57 11.08
N ILE A 194 8.42 6.96 12.24
CA ILE A 194 8.43 6.15 13.48
C ILE A 194 7.67 4.84 13.28
N ALA A 195 6.46 4.89 12.72
CA ALA A 195 5.67 3.69 12.43
C ALA A 195 6.45 2.72 11.52
N ARG A 196 7.15 3.23 10.51
CA ARG A 196 8.02 2.41 9.63
C ARG A 196 9.20 1.80 10.37
N GLN A 197 9.83 2.52 11.30
CA GLN A 197 10.92 1.97 12.10
C GLN A 197 10.44 0.85 13.03
N PHE A 198 9.29 1.03 13.69
CA PHE A 198 8.70 -0.05 14.48
C PHE A 198 8.38 -1.28 13.63
N GLY A 199 7.85 -1.10 12.43
CA GLY A 199 7.63 -2.20 11.48
C GLY A 199 8.90 -2.98 11.16
N ARG A 200 10.04 -2.31 10.96
CA ARG A 200 11.33 -2.98 10.71
C ARG A 200 11.84 -3.72 11.95
N ILE A 201 11.85 -3.04 13.10
CA ILE A 201 12.40 -3.57 14.35
C ILE A 201 11.58 -4.75 14.89
N LEU A 202 10.25 -4.66 14.78
CA LEU A 202 9.31 -5.63 15.33
C LEU A 202 8.77 -6.61 14.28
N SER A 203 9.35 -6.64 13.08
CA SER A 203 9.06 -7.68 12.08
C SER A 203 9.17 -9.13 12.62
N PRO A 204 10.08 -9.48 13.57
CA PRO A 204 10.10 -10.82 14.16
C PRO A 204 8.93 -11.09 15.12
N LEU A 205 8.28 -10.04 15.63
CA LEU A 205 7.12 -10.16 16.53
C LEU A 205 5.85 -10.50 15.73
N GLU A 206 5.72 -9.99 14.50
CA GLU A 206 4.63 -10.31 13.58
C GLU A 206 4.52 -11.82 13.34
N SER A 207 5.64 -12.46 12.98
CA SER A 207 5.71 -13.90 12.73
C SER A 207 5.45 -14.75 13.98
N LYS A 208 5.62 -14.19 15.18
CA LYS A 208 5.39 -14.88 16.46
C LYS A 208 3.96 -14.70 16.99
N LEU A 209 3.35 -13.53 16.80
CA LEU A 209 1.96 -13.26 17.20
C LEU A 209 0.96 -13.91 16.24
N PHE A 210 1.30 -13.94 14.96
CA PHE A 210 0.55 -14.59 13.89
C PHE A 210 1.45 -15.64 13.22
N PRO A 211 1.76 -16.76 13.91
CA PRO A 211 2.54 -17.83 13.32
C PRO A 211 1.81 -18.33 12.08
N ALA A 212 2.46 -18.19 10.94
CA ALA A 212 1.98 -18.71 9.69
C ALA A 212 1.70 -20.20 9.85
N VAL A 213 0.52 -20.65 9.42
CA VAL A 213 0.36 -22.05 9.02
C VAL A 213 1.44 -22.28 7.96
N GLN A 214 2.34 -23.23 8.22
CA GLN A 214 3.50 -23.53 7.38
C GLN A 214 3.11 -23.54 5.90
N THR A 215 3.55 -22.52 5.19
CA THR A 215 3.82 -22.58 3.76
C THR A 215 5.15 -21.85 3.60
N GLU A 216 6.09 -22.52 2.93
CA GLU A 216 7.52 -22.25 2.95
C GLU A 216 7.91 -20.83 2.50
N GLU A 217 9.07 -20.43 3.03
CA GLU A 217 9.83 -19.19 2.94
C GLU A 217 9.64 -18.31 1.68
N THR A 218 9.31 -17.03 1.91
CA THR A 218 9.62 -15.92 1.01
C THR A 218 10.31 -14.80 1.78
N VAL A 219 11.51 -14.41 1.32
CA VAL A 219 12.37 -13.37 1.89
C VAL A 219 12.08 -12.00 1.24
N SER A 220 11.57 -11.06 2.06
CA SER A 220 11.68 -9.56 2.11
C SER A 220 11.46 -8.70 0.84
N GLU A 221 10.80 -7.52 0.80
CA GLU A 221 10.32 -6.49 1.76
C GLU A 221 9.46 -5.42 0.99
N PRO A 222 8.82 -4.40 1.61
CA PRO A 222 7.72 -4.38 2.57
C PRO A 222 6.37 -4.00 1.91
N ALA A 223 5.35 -4.84 2.04
CA ALA A 223 3.96 -4.49 1.71
C ALA A 223 3.25 -4.01 2.97
N VAL A 224 2.79 -2.76 2.98
CA VAL A 224 1.85 -2.22 3.97
C VAL A 224 0.46 -2.80 3.68
N SER A 225 0.21 -4.04 4.09
CA SER A 225 -1.12 -4.65 4.29
C SER A 225 -1.01 -6.17 4.32
N GLY A 226 -1.29 -6.81 5.45
CA GLY A 226 -1.33 -8.27 5.60
C GLY A 226 -2.56 -8.96 4.99
N ILE A 227 -3.34 -8.29 4.13
CA ILE A 227 -4.26 -8.97 3.21
C ILE A 227 -3.40 -9.16 1.97
N PRO A 228 -3.18 -10.38 1.44
CA PRO A 228 -2.74 -10.47 0.06
C PRO A 228 -3.73 -9.62 -0.71
N SER A 229 -3.28 -8.51 -1.29
CA SER A 229 -4.17 -7.62 -2.01
C SER A 229 -5.00 -8.48 -2.97
N PRO A 230 -6.21 -8.10 -3.41
CA PRO A 230 -6.94 -8.91 -4.37
C PRO A 230 -6.07 -9.37 -5.55
N LYS A 231 -5.04 -8.58 -5.91
CA LYS A 231 -3.99 -8.93 -6.87
C LYS A 231 -3.05 -10.06 -6.41
N ASP A 232 -2.65 -10.12 -5.15
CA ASP A 232 -1.79 -11.17 -4.59
C ASP A 232 -2.55 -12.48 -4.44
N ALA A 233 -3.82 -12.45 -4.02
CA ALA A 233 -4.68 -13.64 -4.03
C ALA A 233 -4.90 -14.16 -5.47
N ILE A 234 -5.06 -13.25 -6.44
CA ILE A 234 -5.09 -13.59 -7.87
C ILE A 234 -3.74 -14.18 -8.30
N PHE A 235 -2.61 -13.59 -7.93
CA PHE A 235 -1.28 -14.07 -8.29
C PHE A 235 -1.00 -15.47 -7.72
N GLU A 236 -1.39 -15.73 -6.47
CA GLU A 236 -1.30 -17.05 -5.86
C GLU A 236 -2.19 -18.07 -6.57
N GLY A 237 -3.43 -17.68 -6.90
CA GLY A 237 -4.35 -18.50 -7.70
C GLY A 237 -3.78 -18.84 -9.08
N GLU A 238 -3.29 -17.83 -9.80
CA GLU A 238 -2.61 -17.98 -11.10
C GLU A 238 -1.39 -18.88 -10.97
N SER A 239 -0.57 -18.70 -9.92
CA SER A 239 0.63 -19.52 -9.66
C SER A 239 0.28 -20.99 -9.42
N LYS A 240 -0.79 -21.28 -8.67
CA LYS A 240 -1.27 -22.65 -8.46
C LYS A 240 -1.72 -23.28 -9.77
N ILE A 241 -2.44 -22.55 -10.61
CA ILE A 241 -2.89 -23.02 -11.93
C ILE A 241 -1.69 -23.28 -12.84
N ILE A 242 -0.72 -22.35 -12.89
CA ILE A 242 0.50 -22.48 -13.70
C ILE A 242 1.27 -23.75 -13.32
N ARG A 243 1.47 -23.99 -12.01
CA ARG A 243 2.13 -25.22 -11.54
C ARG A 243 1.31 -26.47 -11.85
N ALA A 244 -0.02 -26.41 -11.72
CA ALA A 244 -0.89 -27.54 -12.05
C ALA A 244 -0.83 -27.89 -13.55
N LEU A 245 -0.81 -26.89 -14.43
CA LEU A 245 -0.63 -27.08 -15.88
C LEU A 245 0.74 -27.70 -16.20
N ALA A 246 1.80 -27.19 -15.57
CA ALA A 246 3.15 -27.74 -15.76
C ALA A 246 3.27 -29.21 -15.30
N ARG A 247 2.57 -29.59 -14.22
CA ARG A 247 2.48 -31.00 -13.77
C ARG A 247 1.65 -31.87 -14.72
N GLY A 248 0.64 -31.31 -15.37
CA GLY A 248 -0.25 -32.03 -16.28
C GLY A 248 0.38 -32.44 -17.61
N GLY A 249 1.56 -31.90 -17.94
CA GLY A 249 2.34 -32.25 -19.12
C GLY A 249 2.89 -31.04 -19.86
N ASN A 250 3.32 -31.27 -21.10
CA ASN A 250 3.96 -30.25 -21.93
C ASN A 250 2.99 -29.10 -22.25
N CYS A 251 3.37 -27.88 -21.86
CA CYS A 251 2.57 -26.68 -22.12
C CYS A 251 3.46 -25.47 -22.45
N VAL A 252 2.87 -24.48 -23.14
CA VAL A 252 3.49 -23.18 -23.40
C VAL A 252 2.71 -22.12 -22.63
N ILE A 253 3.39 -21.42 -21.72
CA ILE A 253 2.78 -20.40 -20.86
C ILE A 253 3.35 -19.03 -21.22
N MET A 254 2.48 -18.06 -21.49
CA MET A 254 2.88 -16.69 -21.82
C MET A 254 2.62 -15.72 -20.66
N GLY A 255 3.69 -15.06 -20.19
CA GLY A 255 3.60 -13.99 -19.19
C GLY A 255 3.36 -14.50 -17.77
N ARG A 256 2.61 -13.72 -16.96
CA ARG A 256 2.20 -14.07 -15.59
C ARG A 256 3.33 -14.49 -14.64
N CYS A 257 4.54 -13.98 -14.87
CA CYS A 257 5.74 -14.37 -14.13
C CYS A 257 6.02 -15.89 -14.16
N ALA A 258 5.53 -16.62 -15.17
CA ALA A 258 5.68 -18.07 -15.25
C ALA A 258 7.16 -18.51 -15.25
N ASP A 259 8.04 -17.70 -15.83
CA ASP A 259 9.50 -17.90 -15.80
C ASP A 259 10.08 -17.90 -14.39
N TYR A 260 9.49 -17.12 -13.48
CA TYR A 260 9.88 -17.06 -12.08
C TYR A 260 9.16 -18.13 -11.24
N ILE A 261 7.85 -18.32 -11.47
CA ILE A 261 7.01 -19.27 -10.71
C ILE A 261 7.51 -20.71 -10.89
N LEU A 262 7.96 -21.08 -12.09
CA LEU A 262 8.38 -22.43 -12.43
C LEU A 262 9.90 -22.63 -12.27
N LYS A 263 10.64 -21.63 -11.76
CA LYS A 263 12.09 -21.57 -11.96
C LYS A 263 12.88 -22.67 -11.24
N ASP A 264 12.38 -23.12 -10.09
CA ASP A 264 13.02 -24.08 -9.19
C ASP A 264 12.38 -25.48 -9.29
N ASP A 265 11.09 -25.54 -9.63
CA ASP A 265 10.29 -26.76 -9.58
C ASP A 265 10.23 -27.52 -10.91
N PHE A 266 10.51 -26.87 -12.05
CA PHE A 266 10.33 -27.46 -13.38
C PHE A 266 11.43 -27.07 -14.37
N PRO A 267 11.88 -28.01 -15.23
CA PRO A 267 12.75 -27.69 -16.36
C PRO A 267 11.94 -26.91 -17.41
N CYS A 268 12.09 -25.58 -17.39
CA CYS A 268 11.33 -24.66 -18.26
C CYS A 268 12.25 -23.84 -19.18
N PHE A 269 12.02 -23.93 -20.49
CA PHE A 269 12.72 -23.10 -21.47
C PHE A 269 12.08 -21.70 -21.56
N ARG A 270 12.81 -20.67 -21.10
CA ARG A 270 12.31 -19.29 -20.95
C ARG A 270 12.72 -18.43 -22.15
N VAL A 271 11.73 -17.84 -22.82
CA VAL A 271 11.93 -16.98 -24.00
C VAL A 271 11.34 -15.59 -23.77
N PHE A 272 12.07 -14.54 -24.16
CA PHE A 272 11.57 -13.17 -24.18
C PHE A 272 11.54 -12.61 -25.59
N LEU A 273 10.41 -12.01 -25.97
CA LEU A 273 10.21 -11.42 -27.29
C LEU A 273 10.19 -9.90 -27.21
N GLN A 274 11.04 -9.26 -28.01
CA GLN A 274 11.14 -7.81 -28.12
C GLN A 274 11.00 -7.36 -29.59
N ALA A 275 10.84 -6.06 -29.82
CA ALA A 275 11.06 -5.47 -31.14
C ALA A 275 11.35 -3.96 -31.02
N PRO A 276 11.94 -3.33 -32.06
CA PRO A 276 12.13 -1.89 -32.14
C PRO A 276 10.81 -1.15 -31.93
N SER A 277 10.89 0.03 -31.30
CA SER A 277 9.71 0.84 -30.95
C SER A 277 8.80 1.09 -32.15
N ASP A 278 9.38 1.54 -33.27
CA ASP A 278 8.63 1.89 -34.46
C ASP A 278 7.93 0.69 -35.10
N TYR A 279 8.57 -0.49 -35.05
CA TYR A 279 7.97 -1.72 -35.53
C TYR A 279 6.73 -2.08 -34.71
N ARG A 280 6.81 -2.00 -33.37
CA ARG A 280 5.69 -2.25 -32.47
C ARG A 280 4.55 -1.24 -32.68
N ILE A 281 4.87 0.05 -32.80
CA ILE A 281 3.88 1.12 -33.02
C ILE A 281 3.13 0.89 -34.33
N ARG A 282 3.86 0.67 -35.45
CA ARG A 282 3.22 0.41 -36.76
C ARG A 282 2.33 -0.82 -36.72
N ARG A 283 2.76 -1.89 -36.04
CA ARG A 283 1.99 -3.13 -35.92
C ARG A 283 0.70 -2.90 -35.13
N ILE A 284 0.76 -2.30 -33.94
CA ILE A 284 -0.44 -2.08 -33.11
C ILE A 284 -1.39 -1.08 -33.78
N ALA A 285 -0.87 0.01 -34.36
CA ALA A 285 -1.68 0.97 -35.11
C ALA A 285 -2.48 0.28 -36.23
N LYS A 286 -1.83 -0.63 -36.98
CA LYS A 286 -2.49 -1.39 -38.06
C LYS A 286 -3.48 -2.42 -37.55
N THR A 287 -3.10 -3.23 -36.53
CA THR A 287 -3.92 -4.35 -36.05
C THR A 287 -5.14 -3.88 -35.26
N GLU A 288 -5.04 -2.76 -34.57
CA GLU A 288 -6.11 -2.26 -33.71
C GLU A 288 -6.78 -0.98 -34.22
N HIS A 289 -6.45 -0.53 -35.44
CA HIS A 289 -6.99 0.67 -36.07
C HIS A 289 -6.82 1.95 -35.22
N LEU A 290 -5.62 2.14 -34.68
CA LEU A 290 -5.26 3.29 -33.84
C LEU A 290 -4.33 4.26 -34.58
N SER A 291 -4.32 5.52 -34.17
CA SER A 291 -3.25 6.45 -34.56
C SER A 291 -1.88 5.99 -34.04
N LYS A 292 -0.79 6.51 -34.61
CA LYS A 292 0.57 6.19 -34.15
C LYS A 292 0.79 6.63 -32.71
N GLU A 293 0.22 7.78 -32.34
CA GLU A 293 0.29 8.38 -31.01
C GLU A 293 -0.43 7.50 -29.99
N GLU A 294 -1.66 7.06 -30.29
CA GLU A 294 -2.44 6.17 -29.44
C GLU A 294 -1.79 4.80 -29.30
N ALA A 295 -1.28 4.22 -30.39
CA ALA A 295 -0.54 2.96 -30.37
C ALA A 295 0.71 3.07 -29.49
N ALA A 296 1.49 4.16 -29.63
CA ALA A 296 2.67 4.40 -28.80
C ALA A 296 2.31 4.57 -27.32
N ALA A 297 1.24 5.32 -27.00
CA ALA A 297 0.75 5.49 -25.64
C ALA A 297 0.27 4.16 -25.04
N LYS A 298 -0.46 3.35 -25.81
CA LYS A 298 -0.91 2.02 -25.40
C LYS A 298 0.27 1.09 -25.10
N ILE A 299 1.27 1.05 -25.99
CA ILE A 299 2.48 0.25 -25.80
C ILE A 299 3.22 0.67 -24.52
N ARG A 300 3.43 1.97 -24.31
CA ARG A 300 4.07 2.48 -23.08
C ARG A 300 3.30 2.05 -21.84
N ARG A 301 1.98 2.24 -21.83
CA ARG A 301 1.12 1.86 -20.70
C ARG A 301 1.14 0.36 -20.42
N MET A 302 1.09 -0.49 -21.46
CA MET A 302 1.13 -1.93 -21.30
C MET A 302 2.49 -2.45 -20.84
N ASN A 303 3.59 -1.90 -21.38
CA ASN A 303 4.94 -2.25 -20.96
C ASN A 303 5.20 -1.84 -19.53
N GLN A 304 4.79 -0.63 -19.12
CA GLN A 304 4.91 -0.19 -17.73
C GLN A 304 4.16 -1.14 -16.79
N LYS A 305 2.89 -1.47 -17.09
CA LYS A 305 2.11 -2.43 -16.30
C LYS A 305 2.78 -3.80 -16.19
N ARG A 306 3.40 -4.29 -17.26
CA ARG A 306 4.13 -5.58 -17.25
C ARG A 306 5.39 -5.49 -16.41
N ALA A 307 6.15 -4.40 -16.55
CA ALA A 307 7.36 -4.16 -15.78
C ALA A 307 7.06 -4.03 -14.28
N ASP A 308 6.06 -3.23 -13.91
CA ASP A 308 5.64 -3.05 -12.52
C ASP A 308 5.15 -4.36 -11.91
N TYR A 309 4.29 -5.09 -12.62
CA TYR A 309 3.78 -6.38 -12.15
C TYR A 309 4.90 -7.41 -11.98
N TYR A 310 5.80 -7.52 -12.96
CA TYR A 310 6.92 -8.45 -12.89
C TYR A 310 7.88 -8.07 -11.76
N HIS A 311 8.25 -6.80 -11.64
CA HIS A 311 9.13 -6.32 -10.59
C HIS A 311 8.53 -6.53 -9.20
N TYR A 312 7.23 -6.25 -9.05
CA TYR A 312 6.52 -6.42 -7.78
C TYR A 312 6.55 -7.87 -7.29
N TYR A 313 6.30 -8.85 -8.16
CA TYR A 313 6.21 -10.26 -7.76
C TYR A 313 7.54 -11.03 -7.78
N THR A 314 8.53 -10.57 -8.55
CA THR A 314 9.79 -11.31 -8.75
C THR A 314 11.01 -10.59 -8.22
N HIS A 315 10.90 -9.31 -7.87
CA HIS A 315 12.00 -8.39 -7.58
C HIS A 315 13.07 -8.29 -8.69
N ARG A 316 12.75 -8.75 -9.91
CA ARG A 316 13.62 -8.69 -11.07
C ARG A 316 13.15 -7.62 -12.04
N LEU A 317 14.07 -7.13 -12.86
CA LEU A 317 13.75 -6.19 -13.93
C LEU A 317 13.20 -6.95 -15.15
N TRP A 318 12.03 -6.53 -15.63
CA TRP A 318 11.39 -7.14 -16.80
C TRP A 318 12.22 -6.90 -18.06
N GLY A 319 12.43 -7.94 -18.85
CA GLY A 319 13.18 -7.86 -20.12
C GLY A 319 14.70 -7.89 -19.98
N ILE A 320 15.27 -8.08 -18.78
CA ILE A 320 16.70 -8.37 -18.63
C ILE A 320 17.02 -9.75 -19.18
N ALA A 321 18.00 -9.81 -20.09
CA ALA A 321 18.39 -11.05 -20.78
C ALA A 321 18.72 -12.20 -19.82
N GLY A 322 19.34 -11.92 -18.67
CA GLY A 322 19.69 -12.93 -17.67
C GLY A 322 18.49 -13.69 -17.04
N ASN A 323 17.26 -13.22 -17.23
CA ASN A 323 16.06 -13.94 -16.76
C ASN A 323 15.59 -15.03 -17.74
N TYR A 324 16.11 -15.04 -18.98
CA TYR A 324 15.64 -15.85 -20.08
C TYR A 324 16.79 -16.63 -20.73
N HIS A 325 16.51 -17.80 -21.29
CA HIS A 325 17.50 -18.53 -22.08
C HIS A 325 17.66 -17.92 -23.46
N LEU A 326 16.60 -17.33 -24.01
CA LEU A 326 16.61 -16.76 -25.35
C LEU A 326 15.82 -15.45 -25.39
N THR A 327 16.43 -14.40 -25.93
CA THR A 327 15.77 -13.11 -26.18
C THR A 327 15.83 -12.78 -27.66
N LEU A 328 14.67 -12.58 -28.31
CA LEU A 328 14.58 -12.45 -29.78
C LEU A 328 13.89 -11.16 -30.21
N ASP A 329 14.44 -10.55 -31.25
CA ASP A 329 13.83 -9.44 -31.96
C ASP A 329 12.81 -9.96 -32.99
N THR A 330 11.54 -9.67 -32.76
CA THR A 330 10.42 -10.08 -33.62
C THR A 330 10.29 -9.29 -34.91
N SER A 331 11.12 -8.27 -35.13
CA SER A 331 11.23 -7.59 -36.43
C SER A 331 12.02 -8.41 -37.47
N LEU A 332 12.74 -9.46 -37.04
CA LEU A 332 13.48 -10.38 -37.93
C LEU A 332 12.57 -11.32 -38.73
N GLY A 333 11.27 -11.33 -38.45
CA GLY A 333 10.28 -12.14 -39.15
C GLY A 333 9.83 -13.36 -38.36
N ARG A 334 8.59 -13.81 -38.63
CA ARG A 334 7.93 -14.89 -37.89
C ARG A 334 8.70 -16.21 -38.00
N ASP A 335 9.13 -16.58 -39.20
CA ASP A 335 9.75 -17.88 -39.45
C ASP A 335 11.12 -17.98 -38.78
N TYR A 336 11.92 -16.91 -38.85
CA TYR A 336 13.19 -16.83 -38.14
C TYR A 336 12.98 -17.01 -36.63
N VAL A 337 12.08 -16.24 -36.02
CA VAL A 337 11.78 -16.31 -34.58
C VAL A 337 11.29 -17.70 -34.18
N LEU A 338 10.38 -18.30 -34.96
CA LEU A 338 9.85 -19.63 -34.67
C LEU A 338 10.96 -20.69 -34.72
N ASN A 339 11.77 -20.68 -35.77
CA ASN A 339 12.88 -21.62 -35.93
C ASN A 339 13.91 -21.48 -34.80
N SER A 340 14.25 -20.24 -34.40
CA SER A 340 15.16 -19.99 -33.28
C SER A 340 14.62 -20.52 -31.95
N ILE A 341 13.32 -20.35 -31.67
CA ILE A 341 12.70 -20.87 -30.45
C ILE A 341 12.70 -22.40 -30.47
N THR A 342 12.28 -23.02 -31.57
CA THR A 342 12.22 -24.48 -31.68
C THR A 342 13.60 -25.10 -31.56
N HIS A 343 14.61 -24.57 -32.25
CA HIS A 343 15.97 -25.06 -32.16
C HIS A 343 16.56 -24.89 -30.75
N GLY A 344 16.37 -23.72 -30.13
CA GLY A 344 16.82 -23.47 -28.76
C GLY A 344 16.14 -24.39 -27.73
N PHE A 345 14.86 -24.70 -27.92
CA PHE A 345 14.13 -25.63 -27.07
C PHE A 345 14.67 -27.06 -27.16
N TRP A 346 14.94 -27.56 -28.38
CA TRP A 346 15.54 -28.89 -28.56
C TRP A 346 16.90 -29.00 -27.89
N GLN A 347 17.77 -28.00 -28.07
CA GLN A 347 19.09 -27.96 -27.43
C GLN A 347 18.98 -27.92 -25.89
N TYR A 348 18.01 -27.17 -25.36
CA TYR A 348 17.74 -27.11 -23.93
C TYR A 348 17.28 -28.46 -23.37
N GLN A 349 16.42 -29.19 -24.08
CA GLN A 349 15.99 -30.52 -23.64
C GLN A 349 17.17 -31.49 -23.56
N GLU A 350 18.03 -31.56 -24.58
CA GLU A 350 19.20 -32.43 -24.59
C GLU A 350 20.13 -32.19 -23.38
N THR A 351 20.33 -30.91 -23.01
CA THR A 351 21.17 -30.54 -21.88
C THR A 351 20.51 -30.75 -20.52
N ALA A 352 19.18 -30.59 -20.42
CA ALA A 352 18.44 -30.82 -19.19
C ALA A 352 18.35 -32.31 -18.84
N PHE A 353 18.04 -33.18 -19.80
CA PHE A 353 17.95 -34.63 -19.58
C PHE A 353 19.31 -35.26 -19.23
N SER A 354 20.42 -34.70 -19.71
CA SER A 354 21.76 -35.20 -19.39
C SER A 354 22.19 -34.93 -17.94
N ARG A 355 21.49 -34.04 -17.21
CA ARG A 355 21.79 -33.70 -15.81
C ARG A 355 21.02 -34.56 -14.79
N GLU A 356 19.98 -35.26 -15.20
CA GLU A 356 19.21 -36.17 -14.33
C GLU A 356 19.72 -37.62 -14.36
N SER A 357 20.66 -37.94 -15.27
CA SER A 357 21.26 -39.27 -15.44
C SER A 357 22.60 -39.47 -14.72
N HIS A 358 22.97 -38.56 -13.81
CA HIS A 358 24.09 -38.65 -12.86
C HIS A 358 23.59 -38.28 -11.47
#